data_AF-A0AAX3EFY2-F1
#
_entry.id   AF-A0AAX3EFY2-F1
#
_cell.length_a   1.000
_cell.length_b   1.000
_cell.length_c   1.000
_cell.angle_alpha   90.00
_cell.angle_beta   90.00
_cell.angle_gamma   90.00
#
_symmetry.space_group_name_H-M   'P 1'
#
loop_
_entity.id
_entity.type
_entity.pdbx_description
1 polymer ?
#
loop_
_entity_poly.entity_id
_entity_poly.type
_entity_poly.pdbx_seq_one_letter_code
_entity_poly.pdbx_strand_id
1 'polypeptide(L)'
;MSMTDTVKPENPYARTYADFLAQTREHVLVVLQDEGLYRHIRVQAPGTRMWSWDVTTWPGHLATSGDIADGYMFTREPDMVGFFTSAGKSESYYSDGAPGIDFRYWAEKLCGGRSREVKQYDADLFLRLVREHLEESEVLGTEAQEFHERQLTLLKRLHELRGLDPDAQAALFEAHWTAESTKASYRPPSTLYSAVRDEDNKTASRSALAGLWCTDGLTDEQLEELIAEHDWHELADLDVPRQSPAERREEILEEARWHADSESEAHKWLADHEDAVGSDTWEWDLRDWDIHFLFTCYCIDLAVRLYRGHAAAKAQPSAA
;
A
#
# COMPACT_ATOMS: atom_id res chain seq x y z
N MET A 1 -37.17 5.03 -7.14
CA MET A 1 -36.17 4.04 -6.69
C MET A 1 -34.89 4.35 -7.42
N SER A 2 -33.93 4.98 -6.75
CA SER A 2 -32.63 5.32 -7.33
C SER A 2 -31.84 4.02 -7.50
N MET A 3 -31.52 3.65 -8.75
CA MET A 3 -30.48 2.65 -8.99
C MET A 3 -29.17 3.33 -8.57
N THR A 4 -28.62 2.93 -7.43
CA THR A 4 -27.23 3.22 -7.12
C THR A 4 -26.39 2.50 -8.17
N ASP A 5 -25.80 3.24 -9.11
CA ASP A 5 -24.65 2.74 -9.87
C ASP A 5 -23.58 2.41 -8.84
N THR A 6 -23.48 1.15 -8.44
CA THR A 6 -22.39 0.66 -7.62
C THR A 6 -21.13 0.78 -8.44
N VAL A 7 -20.32 1.80 -8.15
CA VAL A 7 -19.00 1.98 -8.73
C VAL A 7 -18.22 0.69 -8.50
N LYS A 8 -17.81 0.04 -9.59
CA LYS A 8 -17.01 -1.18 -9.51
C LYS A 8 -15.64 -0.86 -8.90
N PRO A 9 -15.10 -1.71 -8.03
CA PRO A 9 -13.78 -1.50 -7.46
C PRO A 9 -12.69 -1.59 -8.53
N GLU A 10 -11.55 -0.96 -8.24
CA GLU A 10 -10.32 -1.11 -9.01
C GLU A 10 -9.69 -2.49 -8.78
N ASN A 11 -9.12 -3.07 -9.84
CA ASN A 11 -8.46 -4.37 -9.77
C ASN A 11 -7.04 -4.19 -9.22
N PRO A 12 -6.68 -4.79 -8.06
CA PRO A 12 -5.33 -4.70 -7.51
C PRO A 12 -4.27 -5.33 -8.43
N TYR A 13 -4.68 -6.19 -9.37
CA TYR A 13 -3.81 -6.87 -10.33
C TYR A 13 -4.13 -6.46 -11.78
N ALA A 14 -4.57 -5.22 -12.01
CA ALA A 14 -5.00 -4.71 -13.32
C ALA A 14 -3.96 -4.94 -14.43
N ARG A 15 -2.67 -4.71 -14.14
CA ARG A 15 -1.58 -4.93 -15.10
C ARG A 15 -1.45 -6.40 -15.49
N THR A 16 -1.40 -7.29 -14.50
CA THR A 16 -1.33 -8.74 -14.72
C THR A 16 -2.54 -9.24 -15.52
N TYR A 17 -3.74 -8.75 -15.21
CA TYR A 17 -4.93 -9.12 -15.96
C TYR A 17 -4.93 -8.59 -17.41
N ALA A 18 -4.48 -7.35 -17.62
CA ALA A 18 -4.33 -6.80 -18.96
C ALA A 18 -3.32 -7.59 -19.80
N ASP A 19 -2.20 -7.99 -19.22
CA ASP A 19 -1.20 -8.85 -19.88
C ASP A 19 -1.81 -10.23 -20.22
N PHE A 20 -2.55 -10.84 -19.29
CA PHE A 20 -3.26 -12.10 -19.54
C PHE A 20 -4.22 -11.97 -20.73
N LEU A 21 -5.03 -10.91 -20.78
CA LEU A 21 -5.97 -10.67 -21.88
C LEU A 21 -5.25 -10.46 -23.22
N ALA A 22 -4.17 -9.66 -23.22
CA ALA A 22 -3.41 -9.38 -24.43
C ALA A 22 -2.84 -10.66 -25.05
N GLN A 23 -2.33 -11.56 -24.20
CA GLN A 23 -1.65 -12.78 -24.64
C GLN A 23 -2.60 -13.95 -24.94
N THR A 24 -3.80 -13.94 -24.36
CA THR A 24 -4.79 -15.03 -24.53
C THR A 24 -5.97 -14.67 -25.44
N ARG A 25 -5.92 -13.49 -26.08
CA ARG A 25 -7.01 -12.96 -26.94
C ARG A 25 -7.47 -13.92 -28.03
N GLU A 26 -6.54 -14.67 -28.62
CA GLU A 26 -6.80 -15.56 -29.76
C GLU A 26 -7.00 -17.01 -29.33
N HIS A 27 -6.99 -17.28 -28.02
CA HIS A 27 -7.07 -18.64 -27.51
C HIS A 27 -8.48 -19.20 -27.58
N VAL A 28 -8.55 -20.47 -27.98
CA VAL A 28 -9.80 -21.23 -28.10
C VAL A 28 -9.73 -22.50 -27.26
N LEU A 29 -10.91 -22.96 -26.83
CA LEU A 29 -11.06 -24.23 -26.12
C LEU A 29 -10.92 -25.42 -27.09
N VAL A 30 -10.14 -26.40 -26.68
CA VAL A 30 -10.01 -27.73 -27.29
C VAL A 30 -10.33 -28.76 -26.21
N VAL A 31 -11.36 -29.57 -26.44
CA VAL A 31 -11.70 -30.69 -25.54
C VAL A 31 -10.93 -31.92 -26.01
N LEU A 32 -9.98 -32.38 -25.19
CA LEU A 32 -9.17 -33.56 -25.46
C LEU A 32 -9.81 -34.83 -24.88
N GLN A 33 -10.44 -34.71 -23.71
CA GLN A 33 -11.18 -35.77 -23.03
C GLN A 33 -12.36 -35.17 -22.26
N ASP A 34 -13.52 -35.82 -22.31
CA ASP A 34 -14.72 -35.42 -21.54
C ASP A 34 -15.57 -36.65 -21.21
N GLU A 35 -15.26 -37.29 -20.08
CA GLU A 35 -15.93 -38.48 -19.54
C GLU A 35 -16.38 -38.24 -18.10
N GLY A 36 -17.51 -37.55 -17.95
CA GLY A 36 -18.09 -37.27 -16.64
C GLY A 36 -17.19 -36.34 -15.83
N LEU A 37 -16.58 -36.84 -14.75
CA LEU A 37 -15.64 -36.06 -13.92
C LEU A 37 -14.20 -36.09 -14.44
N TYR A 38 -13.88 -37.01 -15.35
CA TYR A 38 -12.58 -37.11 -16.00
C TYR A 38 -12.56 -36.24 -17.26
N ARG A 39 -11.95 -35.07 -17.16
CA ARG A 39 -11.90 -34.08 -18.26
C ARG A 39 -10.47 -33.66 -18.50
N HIS A 40 -10.12 -33.47 -19.76
CA HIS A 40 -8.88 -32.83 -20.18
C HIS A 40 -9.25 -31.80 -21.23
N ILE A 41 -9.20 -30.54 -20.84
CA ILE A 41 -9.45 -29.41 -21.73
C ILE A 41 -8.19 -28.60 -21.88
N ARG A 42 -8.04 -27.98 -23.04
CA ARG A 42 -6.87 -27.19 -23.42
C ARG A 42 -7.34 -25.87 -23.97
N VAL A 43 -6.65 -24.80 -23.62
CA VAL A 43 -6.89 -23.46 -24.15
C VAL A 43 -5.61 -22.97 -24.80
N GLN A 44 -5.69 -22.66 -26.10
CA GLN A 44 -4.52 -22.28 -26.90
C GLN A 44 -4.91 -21.45 -28.11
N ALA A 45 -4.00 -20.60 -28.60
CA ALA A 45 -4.13 -20.00 -29.91
C ALA A 45 -3.95 -21.05 -31.03
N PRO A 46 -4.70 -20.97 -32.14
CA PRO A 46 -4.54 -21.89 -33.26
C PRO A 46 -3.12 -21.92 -33.82
N GLY A 47 -2.56 -23.12 -34.01
CA GLY A 47 -1.26 -23.30 -34.66
C GLY A 47 -0.03 -23.06 -33.77
N THR A 48 -0.20 -22.71 -32.48
CA THR A 48 0.90 -22.54 -31.53
C THR A 48 0.58 -23.11 -30.15
N ARG A 49 1.61 -23.37 -29.34
CA ARG A 49 1.50 -23.74 -27.92
C ARG A 49 1.95 -22.62 -26.98
N MET A 50 2.37 -21.48 -27.53
CA MET A 50 2.72 -20.30 -26.74
C MET A 50 1.52 -19.83 -25.93
N TRP A 51 1.75 -19.52 -24.66
CA TRP A 51 0.73 -19.11 -23.70
C TRP A 51 -0.42 -20.12 -23.53
N SER A 52 -0.21 -21.39 -23.89
CA SER A 52 -1.26 -22.40 -23.76
C SER A 52 -1.28 -23.02 -22.38
N TRP A 53 -2.44 -23.53 -21.98
CA TRP A 53 -2.59 -24.31 -20.77
C TRP A 53 -3.64 -25.40 -20.94
N ASP A 54 -3.52 -26.39 -20.07
CA ASP A 54 -4.42 -27.52 -19.97
C ASP A 54 -5.01 -27.54 -18.56
N VAL A 55 -6.30 -27.88 -18.46
CA VAL A 55 -7.00 -28.18 -17.21
C VAL A 55 -7.45 -29.63 -17.27
N THR A 56 -6.97 -30.41 -16.30
CA THR A 56 -7.29 -31.83 -16.15
C THR A 56 -8.02 -32.05 -14.85
N THR A 57 -9.20 -32.68 -14.89
CA THR A 57 -9.98 -32.99 -13.69
C THR A 57 -10.20 -34.49 -13.54
N TRP A 58 -10.30 -34.92 -12.28
CA TRP A 58 -10.80 -36.22 -11.85
C TRP A 58 -11.52 -36.04 -10.50
N PRO A 59 -12.23 -37.04 -9.96
CA PRO A 59 -13.03 -36.84 -8.75
C PRO A 59 -12.25 -36.20 -7.61
N GLY A 60 -12.65 -34.99 -7.20
CA GLY A 60 -12.02 -34.26 -6.10
C GLY A 60 -10.84 -33.36 -6.47
N HIS A 61 -10.41 -33.34 -7.74
CA HIS A 61 -9.15 -32.72 -8.15
C HIS A 61 -9.22 -31.99 -9.49
N LEU A 62 -8.47 -30.89 -9.57
CA LEU A 62 -8.17 -30.15 -10.78
C LEU A 62 -6.67 -29.87 -10.82
N ALA A 63 -6.01 -30.26 -11.90
CA ALA A 63 -4.62 -29.93 -12.16
C ALA A 63 -4.52 -29.01 -13.38
N THR A 64 -3.62 -28.05 -13.28
CA THR A 64 -3.22 -27.19 -14.40
C THR A 64 -1.85 -27.62 -14.92
N SER A 65 -1.60 -27.42 -16.20
CA SER A 65 -0.29 -27.62 -16.81
C SER A 65 -0.18 -26.79 -18.09
N GLY A 66 1.02 -26.63 -18.63
CA GLY A 66 1.24 -25.90 -19.88
C GLY A 66 2.33 -24.85 -19.72
N ASP A 67 2.22 -23.80 -20.52
CA ASP A 67 3.20 -22.72 -20.60
C ASP A 67 2.99 -21.67 -19.48
N ILE A 68 1.72 -21.31 -19.21
CA ILE A 68 1.39 -20.18 -18.32
C ILE A 68 0.65 -20.56 -17.03
N ALA A 69 0.18 -21.81 -16.93
CA ALA A 69 -0.48 -22.32 -15.72
C ALA A 69 0.46 -23.31 -15.02
N ASP A 70 1.05 -22.85 -13.91
CA ASP A 70 2.25 -23.43 -13.28
C ASP A 70 1.95 -24.66 -12.43
N GLY A 71 1.49 -25.74 -13.07
CA GLY A 71 1.49 -27.08 -12.49
C GLY A 71 0.67 -27.25 -11.20
N TYR A 72 -0.20 -26.29 -10.86
CA TYR A 72 -0.92 -26.30 -9.60
C TYR A 72 -2.03 -27.34 -9.62
N MET A 73 -2.19 -28.01 -8.49
CA MET A 73 -3.26 -28.97 -8.23
C MET A 73 -4.13 -28.47 -7.08
N PHE A 74 -5.44 -28.47 -7.31
CA PHE A 74 -6.45 -28.03 -6.36
C PHE A 74 -7.34 -29.21 -5.95
N THR A 75 -7.86 -29.17 -4.72
CA THR A 75 -8.81 -30.18 -4.22
C THR A 75 -9.91 -29.56 -3.37
N ARG A 76 -11.17 -29.93 -3.64
CA ARG A 76 -12.31 -29.47 -2.84
C ARG A 76 -13.58 -30.32 -2.95
N GLU A 77 -14.15 -30.42 -4.16
CA GLU A 77 -15.41 -31.11 -4.45
C GLU A 77 -15.25 -32.17 -5.54
N PRO A 78 -16.15 -33.17 -5.63
CA PRO A 78 -16.07 -34.19 -6.68
C PRO A 78 -15.98 -33.61 -8.09
N ASP A 79 -16.77 -32.57 -8.40
CA ASP A 79 -16.70 -31.82 -9.66
C ASP A 79 -16.01 -30.47 -9.47
N MET A 80 -14.71 -30.44 -9.76
CA MET A 80 -13.91 -29.21 -9.62
C MET A 80 -14.23 -28.15 -10.67
N VAL A 81 -14.73 -28.51 -11.87
CA VAL A 81 -15.23 -27.52 -12.84
C VAL A 81 -16.47 -26.83 -12.27
N GLY A 82 -17.37 -27.61 -11.66
CA GLY A 82 -18.53 -27.10 -10.94
C GLY A 82 -18.15 -26.20 -9.77
N PHE A 83 -17.15 -26.59 -8.97
CA PHE A 83 -16.63 -25.78 -7.87
C PHE A 83 -16.08 -24.43 -8.36
N PHE A 84 -15.17 -24.41 -9.33
CA PHE A 84 -14.59 -23.14 -9.82
C PHE A 84 -15.60 -22.26 -10.58
N THR A 85 -16.67 -22.87 -11.10
CA THR A 85 -17.80 -22.12 -11.66
C THR A 85 -18.52 -21.28 -10.60
N SER A 86 -18.72 -21.82 -9.40
CA SER A 86 -19.48 -21.17 -8.32
C SER A 86 -18.58 -20.36 -7.38
N ALA A 87 -17.29 -20.72 -7.28
CA ALA A 87 -16.32 -20.05 -6.43
C ALA A 87 -15.80 -18.72 -7.03
N GLY A 88 -15.91 -18.51 -8.34
CA GLY A 88 -15.68 -17.21 -8.96
C GLY A 88 -16.89 -16.29 -8.76
N LYS A 89 -16.70 -15.10 -8.17
CA LYS A 89 -17.76 -14.08 -8.14
C LYS A 89 -17.90 -13.46 -9.52
N SER A 90 -19.12 -13.01 -9.83
CA SER A 90 -19.56 -12.12 -10.92
C SER A 90 -18.56 -11.88 -12.06
N GLU A 91 -19.01 -12.12 -13.29
CA GLU A 91 -18.34 -11.57 -14.47
C GLU A 91 -18.13 -10.06 -14.28
N SER A 92 -16.91 -9.59 -14.58
CA SER A 92 -16.53 -8.18 -14.53
C SER A 92 -16.85 -7.51 -13.19
N TYR A 93 -16.43 -8.12 -12.07
CA TYR A 93 -16.53 -7.52 -10.74
C TYR A 93 -15.78 -6.18 -10.69
N TYR A 94 -14.59 -6.15 -11.28
CA TYR A 94 -13.75 -4.96 -11.36
C TYR A 94 -14.10 -4.08 -12.57
N SER A 95 -13.68 -2.81 -12.49
CA SER A 95 -13.90 -1.81 -13.55
C SER A 95 -13.24 -2.16 -14.89
N ASP A 96 -12.14 -2.91 -14.87
CA ASP A 96 -11.38 -3.40 -16.04
C ASP A 96 -11.96 -4.68 -16.67
N GLY A 97 -13.04 -5.22 -16.10
CA GLY A 97 -13.66 -6.46 -16.57
C GLY A 97 -13.11 -7.74 -15.94
N ALA A 98 -12.12 -7.65 -15.04
CA ALA A 98 -11.54 -8.80 -14.37
C ALA A 98 -12.58 -9.60 -13.56
N PRO A 99 -12.41 -10.94 -13.48
CA PRO A 99 -13.29 -11.79 -12.70
C PRO A 99 -13.11 -11.53 -11.19
N GLY A 100 -14.19 -11.68 -10.42
CA GLY A 100 -14.15 -11.56 -8.96
C GLY A 100 -13.59 -12.82 -8.29
N ILE A 101 -12.32 -13.14 -8.54
CA ILE A 101 -11.64 -14.30 -7.94
C ILE A 101 -11.18 -13.97 -6.52
N ASP A 102 -11.54 -14.81 -5.56
CA ASP A 102 -10.94 -14.78 -4.22
C ASP A 102 -9.65 -15.62 -4.22
N PHE A 103 -8.53 -14.98 -4.55
CA PHE A 103 -7.22 -15.62 -4.66
C PHE A 103 -6.80 -16.32 -3.35
N ARG A 104 -7.12 -15.70 -2.20
CA ARG A 104 -6.85 -16.29 -0.88
C ARG A 104 -7.61 -17.59 -0.70
N TYR A 105 -8.91 -17.58 -0.97
CA TYR A 105 -9.74 -18.78 -0.85
C TYR A 105 -9.32 -19.89 -1.82
N TRP A 106 -8.94 -19.53 -3.05
CA TRP A 106 -8.45 -20.50 -4.04
C TRP A 106 -7.10 -21.08 -3.63
N ALA A 107 -6.18 -20.27 -3.09
CA ALA A 107 -4.88 -20.71 -2.59
C ALA A 107 -5.02 -21.76 -1.47
N GLU A 108 -6.01 -21.62 -0.59
CA GLU A 108 -6.31 -22.64 0.43
C GLU A 108 -6.66 -24.02 -0.15
N LYS A 109 -7.07 -24.09 -1.42
CA LYS A 109 -7.46 -25.34 -2.08
C LYS A 109 -6.29 -26.02 -2.78
N LEU A 110 -5.11 -25.41 -2.81
CA LEU A 110 -3.90 -26.03 -3.32
C LEU A 110 -3.54 -27.27 -2.52
N CYS A 111 -3.23 -28.36 -3.22
CA CYS A 111 -2.74 -29.59 -2.63
C CYS A 111 -1.34 -29.39 -2.01
N GLY A 112 -1.00 -30.21 -1.02
CA GLY A 112 0.35 -30.26 -0.44
C GLY A 112 0.72 -29.09 0.48
N GLY A 113 -0.24 -28.24 0.86
CA GLY A 113 0.04 -27.09 1.75
C GLY A 113 0.76 -25.93 1.06
N ARG A 114 0.72 -25.87 -0.28
CA ARG A 114 1.41 -24.87 -1.11
C ARG A 114 0.80 -23.47 -1.07
N SER A 115 -0.21 -23.23 -0.23
CA SER A 115 -0.90 -21.93 -0.14
C SER A 115 0.01 -20.76 0.26
N ARG A 116 1.13 -21.05 0.94
CA ARG A 116 2.15 -20.06 1.28
C ARG A 116 3.19 -19.85 0.18
N GLU A 117 3.41 -20.84 -0.68
CA GLU A 117 4.43 -20.80 -1.74
C GLU A 117 4.01 -19.91 -2.92
N VAL A 118 2.71 -19.68 -3.06
CA VAL A 118 2.14 -18.81 -4.10
C VAL A 118 2.13 -17.33 -3.72
N LYS A 119 2.71 -17.01 -2.56
CA LYS A 119 3.03 -15.65 -2.15
C LYS A 119 4.53 -15.44 -2.16
N GLN A 120 4.97 -14.34 -2.75
CA GLN A 120 6.37 -13.97 -2.80
C GLN A 120 6.55 -12.56 -2.25
N TYR A 121 7.74 -12.30 -1.73
CA TYR A 121 8.11 -10.97 -1.26
C TYR A 121 7.90 -9.93 -2.37
N ASP A 122 7.25 -8.84 -2.00
CA ASP A 122 6.96 -7.72 -2.88
C ASP A 122 7.54 -6.44 -2.27
N ALA A 123 8.60 -5.94 -2.91
CA ALA A 123 9.30 -4.72 -2.53
C ALA A 123 8.39 -3.49 -2.61
N ASP A 124 7.51 -3.44 -3.62
CA ASP A 124 6.57 -2.33 -3.80
C ASP A 124 5.48 -2.37 -2.71
N LEU A 125 5.02 -3.56 -2.30
CA LEU A 125 4.12 -3.72 -1.16
C LEU A 125 4.78 -3.24 0.14
N PHE A 126 6.03 -3.64 0.38
CA PHE A 126 6.78 -3.17 1.55
C PHE A 126 6.87 -1.64 1.59
N LEU A 127 7.32 -1.00 0.52
CA LEU A 127 7.46 0.46 0.47
C LEU A 127 6.11 1.18 0.59
N ARG A 128 5.05 0.58 0.07
CA ARG A 128 3.68 1.11 0.20
C ARG A 128 3.21 1.08 1.64
N LEU A 129 3.37 -0.05 2.35
CA LEU A 129 2.99 -0.17 3.76
C LEU A 129 3.78 0.81 4.64
N VAL A 130 5.09 0.98 4.39
CA VAL A 130 5.90 1.99 5.09
C VAL A 130 5.35 3.39 4.84
N ARG A 131 5.03 3.74 3.58
CA ARG A 131 4.46 5.05 3.23
C ARG A 131 3.14 5.30 3.93
N GLU A 132 2.20 4.36 3.79
CA GLU A 132 0.86 4.46 4.40
C GLU A 132 0.98 4.65 5.91
N HIS A 133 1.84 3.88 6.57
CA HIS A 133 2.04 4.00 8.02
C HIS A 133 2.66 5.34 8.43
N LEU A 134 3.65 5.85 7.67
CA LEU A 134 4.25 7.16 7.95
C LEU A 134 3.26 8.30 7.68
N GLU A 135 2.37 8.16 6.70
CA GLU A 135 1.32 9.15 6.40
C GLU A 135 0.24 9.22 7.48
N GLU A 136 0.01 8.11 8.22
CA GLU A 136 -0.89 8.03 9.37
C GLU A 136 -0.24 8.44 10.72
N SER A 137 1.08 8.67 10.74
CA SER A 137 1.81 9.04 11.96
C SER A 137 1.38 10.40 12.51
N GLU A 138 1.21 10.51 13.83
CA GLU A 138 0.93 11.80 14.49
C GLU A 138 2.05 12.83 14.30
N VAL A 139 3.29 12.39 14.07
CA VAL A 139 4.47 13.26 13.98
C VAL A 139 4.94 13.47 12.55
N LEU A 140 4.80 12.45 11.70
CA LEU A 140 5.29 12.45 10.32
C LEU A 140 4.19 12.41 9.27
N GLY A 141 2.93 12.34 9.70
CA GLY A 141 1.78 12.15 8.83
C GLY A 141 1.38 13.38 8.03
N THR A 142 0.29 13.22 7.27
CA THR A 142 -0.27 14.30 6.46
C THR A 142 -0.82 15.43 7.33
N GLU A 143 -1.49 15.10 8.44
CA GLU A 143 -2.01 16.10 9.39
C GLU A 143 -0.88 16.89 10.06
N ALA A 144 0.22 16.23 10.43
CA ALA A 144 1.41 16.89 10.98
C ALA A 144 2.04 17.86 9.96
N GLN A 145 2.07 17.48 8.69
CA GLN A 145 2.54 18.35 7.61
C GLN A 145 1.65 19.60 7.46
N GLU A 146 0.32 19.42 7.41
CA GLU A 146 -0.63 20.53 7.32
C GLU A 146 -0.51 21.46 8.55
N PHE A 147 -0.34 20.89 9.73
CA PHE A 147 -0.10 21.62 10.97
C PHE A 147 1.17 22.48 10.86
N HIS A 148 2.27 21.90 10.38
CA HIS A 148 3.53 22.61 10.18
C HIS A 148 3.39 23.77 9.18
N GLU A 149 2.68 23.58 8.06
CA GLU A 149 2.43 24.63 7.07
C GLU A 149 1.56 25.77 7.62
N ARG A 150 0.56 25.44 8.44
CA ARG A 150 -0.26 26.43 9.16
C ARG A 150 0.59 27.24 10.14
N GLN A 151 1.49 26.60 10.90
CA GLN A 151 2.43 27.30 11.79
C GLN A 151 3.32 28.28 11.02
N LEU A 152 3.92 27.86 9.90
CA LEU A 152 4.78 28.74 9.09
C LEU A 152 4.00 29.93 8.51
N THR A 153 2.76 29.69 8.08
CA THR A 153 1.86 30.75 7.58
C THR A 153 1.55 31.77 8.67
N LEU A 154 1.19 31.29 9.87
CA LEU A 154 0.90 32.13 11.02
C LEU A 154 2.13 32.93 11.46
N LEU A 155 3.30 32.31 11.55
CA LEU A 155 4.55 32.98 11.94
C LEU A 155 4.95 34.06 10.94
N LYS A 156 4.81 33.78 9.64
CA LYS A 156 5.04 34.78 8.60
C LYS A 156 4.14 36.00 8.80
N ARG A 157 2.85 35.78 9.02
CA ARG A 157 1.88 36.87 9.26
C ARG A 157 2.19 37.65 10.53
N LEU A 158 2.51 36.96 11.63
CA LEU A 158 2.94 37.56 12.89
C LEU A 158 4.16 38.47 12.67
N HIS A 159 5.19 37.98 11.99
CA HIS A 159 6.42 38.72 11.78
C HIS A 159 6.24 39.93 10.84
N GLU A 160 5.36 39.82 9.83
CA GLU A 160 4.94 40.95 9.01
C GLU A 160 4.25 42.04 9.83
N LEU A 161 3.33 41.67 10.75
CA LEU A 161 2.65 42.62 11.64
C LEU A 161 3.60 43.30 12.64
N ARG A 162 4.66 42.58 13.07
CA ARG A 162 5.76 43.13 13.88
C ARG A 162 6.69 44.07 13.10
N GLY A 163 6.54 44.15 11.77
CA GLY A 163 7.40 44.95 10.90
C GLY A 163 8.82 44.40 10.74
N LEU A 164 9.01 43.09 10.91
CA LEU A 164 10.32 42.44 10.74
C LEU A 164 10.65 42.27 9.25
N ASP A 165 11.87 42.64 8.87
CA ASP A 165 12.40 42.33 7.54
C ASP A 165 12.75 40.83 7.40
N PRO A 166 12.92 40.32 6.17
CA PRO A 166 13.19 38.89 5.94
C PRO A 166 14.44 38.36 6.65
N ASP A 167 15.47 39.19 6.84
CA ASP A 167 16.72 38.78 7.50
C ASP A 167 16.49 38.61 9.01
N ALA A 168 15.71 39.50 9.63
CA ALA A 168 15.31 39.40 11.03
C ALA A 168 14.39 38.19 11.27
N GLN A 169 13.47 37.90 10.34
CA GLN A 169 12.63 36.70 10.38
C GLN A 169 13.48 35.42 10.36
N ALA A 170 14.38 35.30 9.38
CA ALA A 170 15.27 34.16 9.25
C ALA A 170 16.17 33.99 10.49
N ALA A 171 16.65 35.09 11.09
CA ALA A 171 17.46 35.04 12.30
C ALA A 171 16.70 34.46 13.51
N LEU A 172 15.39 34.72 13.64
CA LEU A 172 14.56 34.13 14.71
C LEU A 172 14.42 32.61 14.53
N PHE A 173 14.15 32.15 13.30
CA PHE A 173 14.09 30.71 13.00
C PHE A 173 15.42 30.02 13.25
N GLU A 174 16.54 30.59 12.78
CA GLU A 174 17.87 30.02 13.01
C GLU A 174 18.25 29.99 14.49
N ALA A 175 17.88 31.01 15.27
CA ALA A 175 18.07 31.01 16.72
C ALA A 175 17.26 29.89 17.41
N HIS A 176 15.99 29.72 17.02
CA HIS A 176 15.13 28.63 17.49
C HIS A 176 15.73 27.26 17.19
N TRP A 177 16.04 26.98 15.92
CA TRP A 177 16.59 25.69 15.50
C TRP A 177 17.96 25.38 16.08
N THR A 178 18.82 26.41 16.25
CA THR A 178 20.12 26.24 16.92
C THR A 178 19.95 25.85 18.38
N ALA A 179 18.98 26.44 19.08
CA ALA A 179 18.69 26.13 20.47
C ALA A 179 18.12 24.71 20.63
N GLU A 180 17.17 24.30 19.78
CA GLU A 180 16.64 22.92 19.78
C GLU A 180 17.72 21.89 19.43
N SER A 181 18.56 22.15 18.43
CA SER A 181 19.67 21.25 18.06
C SER A 181 20.70 21.08 19.19
N THR A 182 21.00 22.17 19.91
CA THR A 182 21.91 22.15 21.06
C THR A 182 21.33 21.33 22.21
N LYS A 183 20.03 21.46 22.46
CA LYS A 183 19.28 20.69 23.46
C LYS A 183 19.22 19.20 23.09
N ALA A 184 18.88 18.87 21.85
CA ALA A 184 18.76 17.49 21.37
C ALA A 184 20.10 16.73 21.36
N SER A 185 21.20 17.39 21.01
CA SER A 185 22.54 16.78 20.97
C SER A 185 23.18 16.59 22.36
N TYR A 186 22.66 17.25 23.39
CA TYR A 186 23.23 17.21 24.73
C TYR A 186 22.85 15.93 25.48
N ARG A 187 23.84 15.07 25.75
CA ARG A 187 23.68 13.92 26.65
C ARG A 187 24.38 14.19 28.00
N PRO A 188 23.64 14.44 29.09
CA PRO A 188 24.25 14.79 30.37
C PRO A 188 25.00 13.58 31.00
N PRO A 189 26.27 13.72 31.40
CA PRO A 189 26.93 12.76 32.28
C PRO A 189 26.32 12.78 33.70
N SER A 190 26.51 11.74 34.51
CA SER A 190 25.83 11.55 35.82
C SER A 190 26.28 12.49 36.97
N THR A 191 26.75 13.70 36.69
CA THR A 191 27.30 14.64 37.68
C THR A 191 26.45 15.90 37.85
N LEU A 192 26.51 16.56 39.01
CA LEU A 192 25.74 17.80 39.29
C LEU A 192 26.00 18.95 38.29
N TYR A 193 27.20 19.04 37.69
CA TYR A 193 27.52 20.06 36.69
C TYR A 193 26.75 19.85 35.36
N SER A 194 26.32 18.62 35.07
CA SER A 194 25.54 18.33 33.86
C SER A 194 24.11 18.83 33.95
N ALA A 195 23.54 18.93 35.16
CA ALA A 195 22.17 19.39 35.40
C ALA A 195 22.03 20.90 35.16
N VAL A 196 23.04 21.70 35.51
CA VAL A 196 23.03 23.16 35.25
C VAL A 196 23.02 23.42 33.74
N ARG A 197 23.90 22.75 33.00
CA ARG A 197 23.99 22.91 31.54
C ARG A 197 22.75 22.37 30.81
N ASP A 198 22.12 21.31 31.32
CA ASP A 198 20.83 20.82 30.81
C ASP A 198 19.74 21.90 30.96
N GLU A 199 19.67 22.53 32.12
CA GLU A 199 18.70 23.59 32.42
C GLU A 199 18.96 24.86 31.59
N ASP A 200 20.23 25.22 31.40
CA ASP A 200 20.62 26.34 30.52
C ASP A 200 20.16 26.08 29.07
N ASN A 201 20.39 24.87 28.55
CA ASN A 201 19.96 24.49 27.20
C ASN A 201 18.43 24.54 27.04
N LYS A 202 17.68 24.02 28.03
CA LYS A 202 16.21 24.10 28.03
C LYS A 202 15.72 25.54 28.12
N THR A 203 16.41 26.39 28.86
CA THR A 203 16.06 27.80 29.01
C THR A 203 16.33 28.57 27.72
N ALA A 204 17.46 28.31 27.05
CA ALA A 204 17.77 28.88 25.75
C ALA A 204 16.73 28.48 24.69
N SER A 205 16.36 27.19 24.64
CA SER A 205 15.31 26.67 23.74
C SER A 205 13.96 27.37 23.96
N ARG A 206 13.48 27.45 25.22
CA ARG A 206 12.24 28.18 25.54
C ARG A 206 12.31 29.67 25.18
N SER A 207 13.45 30.32 25.40
CA SER A 207 13.62 31.74 25.09
C SER A 207 13.63 31.99 23.59
N ALA A 208 14.22 31.10 22.80
CA ALA A 208 14.24 31.23 21.35
C ALA A 208 12.84 31.01 20.76
N LEU A 209 12.12 29.99 21.26
CA LEU A 209 10.72 29.73 20.90
C LEU A 209 9.82 30.93 21.24
N ALA A 210 9.95 31.51 22.44
CA ALA A 210 9.21 32.71 22.82
C ALA A 210 9.54 33.92 21.91
N GLY A 211 10.77 34.04 21.43
CA GLY A 211 11.15 35.08 20.47
C GLY A 211 10.48 34.91 19.10
N LEU A 212 10.31 33.65 18.67
CA LEU A 212 9.63 33.29 17.42
C LEU A 212 8.14 33.69 17.47
N TRP A 213 7.47 33.39 18.60
CA TRP A 213 6.04 33.64 18.83
C TRP A 213 5.73 34.98 19.52
N CYS A 214 6.74 35.83 19.75
CA CYS A 214 6.58 37.10 20.43
C CYS A 214 5.55 38.00 19.74
N THR A 215 4.59 38.51 20.52
CA THR A 215 3.53 39.43 20.07
C THR A 215 3.83 40.90 20.40
N ASP A 216 5.03 41.21 20.90
CA ASP A 216 5.40 42.58 21.24
C ASP A 216 5.32 43.49 20.01
N GLY A 217 4.63 44.62 20.19
CA GLY A 217 4.44 45.62 19.14
C GLY A 217 3.15 45.47 18.33
N LEU A 218 2.35 44.42 18.56
CA LEU A 218 1.01 44.29 17.98
C LEU A 218 -0.03 45.09 18.78
N THR A 219 -1.05 45.59 18.08
CA THR A 219 -2.28 46.08 18.74
C THR A 219 -3.21 44.92 19.07
N ASP A 220 -4.16 45.17 19.98
CA ASP A 220 -5.17 44.18 20.36
C ASP A 220 -6.00 43.74 19.13
N GLU A 221 -6.31 44.66 18.21
CA GLU A 221 -7.04 44.32 16.98
C GLU A 221 -6.24 43.40 16.05
N GLN A 222 -4.93 43.61 15.93
CA GLN A 222 -4.06 42.74 15.12
C GLN A 222 -3.92 41.34 15.73
N LEU A 223 -3.90 41.26 17.07
CA LEU A 223 -3.88 39.98 17.77
C LEU A 223 -5.21 39.24 17.63
N GLU A 224 -6.35 39.95 17.71
CA GLU A 224 -7.67 39.37 17.46
C GLU A 224 -7.81 38.83 16.02
N GLU A 225 -7.24 39.53 15.02
CA GLU A 225 -7.17 39.05 13.63
C GLU A 225 -6.40 37.72 13.54
N LEU A 226 -5.22 37.63 14.16
CA LEU A 226 -4.44 36.39 14.18
C LEU A 226 -5.17 35.22 14.86
N ILE A 227 -5.87 35.49 15.95
CA ILE A 227 -6.65 34.47 16.67
C ILE A 227 -7.81 33.97 15.82
N ALA A 228 -8.51 34.88 15.14
CA ALA A 228 -9.71 34.54 14.37
C ALA A 228 -9.41 33.89 13.02
N GLU A 229 -8.34 34.31 12.34
CA GLU A 229 -8.07 33.89 10.95
C GLU A 229 -7.04 32.74 10.83
N HIS A 230 -6.24 32.51 11.88
CA HIS A 230 -5.08 31.61 11.81
C HIS A 230 -4.96 30.65 12.98
N ASP A 231 -6.04 30.35 13.69
CA ASP A 231 -6.09 29.33 14.75
C ASP A 231 -4.96 29.45 15.80
N TRP A 232 -4.63 30.68 16.21
CA TRP A 232 -3.50 30.99 17.10
C TRP A 232 -3.39 30.04 18.30
N HIS A 233 -4.52 29.73 18.95
CA HIS A 233 -4.54 28.90 20.15
C HIS A 233 -4.11 27.45 19.93
N GLU A 234 -4.23 26.95 18.71
CA GLU A 234 -3.83 25.58 18.35
C GLU A 234 -2.35 25.51 17.95
N LEU A 235 -1.82 26.60 17.36
CA LEU A 235 -0.52 26.58 16.65
C LEU A 235 0.61 27.29 17.40
N ALA A 236 0.29 28.34 18.16
CA ALA A 236 1.28 29.21 18.77
C ALA A 236 1.98 28.57 19.97
N ASP A 237 3.17 29.07 20.31
CA ASP A 237 4.01 28.61 21.42
C ASP A 237 4.42 27.13 21.35
N LEU A 238 4.25 26.50 20.19
CA LEU A 238 4.68 25.14 19.91
C LEU A 238 5.96 25.13 19.07
N ASP A 239 6.74 24.07 19.21
CA ASP A 239 7.95 23.86 18.43
C ASP A 239 7.63 23.90 16.92
N VAL A 240 8.55 24.49 16.16
CA VAL A 240 8.49 24.55 14.70
C VAL A 240 9.72 23.86 14.14
N PRO A 241 9.61 22.57 13.76
CA PRO A 241 10.73 21.80 13.24
C PRO A 241 11.41 22.49 12.05
N ARG A 242 12.74 22.36 11.94
CA ARG A 242 13.48 22.89 10.78
C ARG A 242 13.15 22.15 9.49
N GLN A 243 13.03 20.84 9.63
CA GLN A 243 12.67 19.92 8.56
C GLN A 243 11.18 19.64 8.65
N SER A 244 10.47 19.70 7.54
CA SER A 244 9.05 19.42 7.54
C SER A 244 8.77 17.92 7.78
N PRO A 245 7.61 17.57 8.36
CA PRO A 245 7.17 16.17 8.47
C PRO A 245 7.25 15.41 7.14
N ALA A 246 6.88 16.06 6.02
CA ALA A 246 6.97 15.45 4.70
C ALA A 246 8.40 15.22 4.22
N GLU A 247 9.32 16.15 4.45
CA GLU A 247 10.74 15.97 4.12
C GLU A 247 11.34 14.81 4.92
N ARG A 248 11.02 14.74 6.23
CA ARG A 248 11.52 13.66 7.09
C ARG A 248 10.94 12.30 6.68
N ARG A 249 9.66 12.25 6.32
CA ARG A 249 9.01 11.04 5.80
C ARG A 249 9.68 10.54 4.52
N GLU A 250 10.00 11.43 3.60
CA GLU A 250 10.66 11.07 2.34
C GLU A 250 12.08 10.53 2.57
N GLU A 251 12.84 11.09 3.51
CA GLU A 251 14.15 10.54 3.90
C GLU A 251 14.05 9.10 4.41
N ILE A 252 13.07 8.82 5.27
CA ILE A 252 12.84 7.48 5.83
C ILE A 252 12.42 6.52 4.71
N LEU A 253 11.58 6.96 3.76
CA LEU A 253 11.15 6.16 2.62
C LEU A 253 12.30 5.84 1.66
N GLU A 254 13.17 6.81 1.41
CA GLU A 254 14.36 6.59 0.58
C GLU A 254 15.35 5.65 1.27
N GLU A 255 15.49 5.73 2.60
CA GLU A 255 16.25 4.74 3.37
C GLU A 255 15.63 3.34 3.23
N ALA A 256 14.32 3.20 3.42
CA ALA A 256 13.61 1.94 3.27
C ALA A 256 13.84 1.30 1.88
N ARG A 257 13.91 2.12 0.82
CA ARG A 257 14.18 1.67 -0.55
C ARG A 257 15.51 0.93 -0.69
N TRP A 258 16.55 1.33 0.06
CA TRP A 258 17.85 0.65 0.04
C TRP A 258 17.83 -0.72 0.74
N HIS A 259 16.74 -1.03 1.45
CA HIS A 259 16.54 -2.29 2.18
C HIS A 259 15.43 -3.16 1.58
N ALA A 260 14.91 -2.79 0.42
CA ALA A 260 13.80 -3.46 -0.24
C ALA A 260 14.22 -4.65 -1.12
N ASP A 261 15.48 -5.10 -1.07
CA ASP A 261 15.99 -6.18 -1.92
C ASP A 261 15.48 -7.56 -1.48
N SER A 262 15.11 -7.74 -0.21
CA SER A 262 14.57 -9.00 0.29
C SER A 262 13.69 -8.82 1.53
N GLU A 263 12.79 -9.78 1.75
CA GLU A 263 11.93 -9.85 2.95
C GLU A 263 12.73 -9.77 4.26
N SER A 264 13.90 -10.41 4.31
CA SER A 264 14.76 -10.40 5.50
C SER A 264 15.40 -9.04 5.76
N GLU A 265 15.83 -8.34 4.72
CA GLU A 265 16.38 -6.99 4.86
C GLU A 265 15.30 -5.96 5.21
N ALA A 266 14.12 -6.09 4.60
CA ALA A 266 12.97 -5.25 4.90
C ALA A 266 12.55 -5.40 6.37
N HIS A 267 12.37 -6.62 6.88
CA HIS A 267 12.03 -6.83 8.29
C HIS A 267 13.13 -6.39 9.25
N LYS A 268 14.41 -6.54 8.88
CA LYS A 268 15.51 -6.01 9.69
C LYS A 268 15.43 -4.49 9.77
N TRP A 269 15.22 -3.83 8.63
CA TRP A 269 15.07 -2.38 8.59
C TRP A 269 13.88 -1.89 9.42
N LEU A 270 12.72 -2.56 9.29
CA LEU A 270 11.52 -2.26 10.09
C LEU A 270 11.80 -2.34 11.60
N ALA A 271 12.48 -3.40 12.05
CA ALA A 271 12.84 -3.57 13.46
C ALA A 271 13.85 -2.52 13.97
N ASP A 272 14.77 -2.09 13.12
CA ASP A 272 15.73 -1.03 13.45
C ASP A 272 15.06 0.37 13.47
N HIS A 273 13.83 0.50 12.95
CA HIS A 273 13.08 1.77 12.78
C HIS A 273 11.73 1.81 13.50
N GLU A 274 11.52 0.98 14.54
CA GLU A 274 10.25 0.93 15.30
C GLU A 274 9.78 2.30 15.82
N ASP A 275 10.71 3.21 16.14
CA ASP A 275 10.39 4.58 16.59
C ASP A 275 9.66 5.40 15.52
N ALA A 276 9.86 5.10 14.24
CA ALA A 276 9.24 5.82 13.11
C ALA A 276 8.05 5.06 12.52
N VAL A 277 8.16 3.73 12.38
CA VAL A 277 7.17 2.90 11.69
C VAL A 277 6.32 2.02 12.62
N GLY A 278 6.48 2.18 13.94
CA GLY A 278 5.73 1.45 14.95
C GLY A 278 6.32 0.08 15.31
N SER A 279 5.94 -0.43 16.48
CA SER A 279 6.45 -1.69 17.04
C SER A 279 5.81 -2.95 16.45
N ASP A 280 4.66 -2.84 15.76
CA ASP A 280 3.87 -3.99 15.30
C ASP A 280 4.19 -4.38 13.84
N THR A 281 5.26 -3.82 13.28
CA THR A 281 5.71 -4.05 11.90
C THR A 281 6.14 -5.50 11.64
N TRP A 282 6.44 -6.28 12.67
CA TRP A 282 6.68 -7.72 12.57
C TRP A 282 5.43 -8.51 12.15
N GLU A 283 4.21 -7.94 12.29
CA GLU A 283 2.97 -8.57 11.84
C GLU A 283 2.70 -8.35 10.34
N TRP A 284 3.45 -7.48 9.68
CA TRP A 284 3.21 -7.14 8.27
C TRP A 284 3.55 -8.32 7.35
N ASP A 285 2.58 -8.79 6.57
CA ASP A 285 2.82 -9.78 5.51
C ASP A 285 3.32 -9.06 4.25
N LEU A 286 4.64 -8.97 4.10
CA LEU A 286 5.32 -8.28 2.98
C LEU A 286 5.27 -9.08 1.66
N ARG A 287 4.32 -10.01 1.53
CA ARG A 287 4.21 -10.89 0.38
C ARG A 287 2.87 -10.76 -0.30
N ASP A 288 2.91 -10.63 -1.61
CA ASP A 288 1.73 -10.63 -2.47
C ASP A 288 1.70 -11.90 -3.33
N TRP A 289 0.59 -12.14 -4.03
CA TRP A 289 0.44 -13.27 -4.92
C TRP A 289 1.44 -13.22 -6.07
N ASP A 290 2.14 -14.32 -6.25
CA ASP A 290 3.03 -14.52 -7.39
C ASP A 290 2.25 -14.47 -8.71
N ILE A 291 2.90 -13.94 -9.76
CA ILE A 291 2.30 -13.75 -11.08
C ILE A 291 1.84 -15.06 -11.72
N HIS A 292 2.54 -16.17 -11.51
CA HIS A 292 2.16 -17.48 -12.04
C HIS A 292 0.92 -18.03 -11.34
N PHE A 293 0.76 -17.76 -10.04
CA PHE A 293 -0.48 -18.10 -9.34
C PHE A 293 -1.66 -17.27 -9.86
N LEU A 294 -1.49 -15.95 -10.01
CA LEU A 294 -2.50 -15.07 -10.59
C LEU A 294 -2.92 -15.53 -12.00
N PHE A 295 -1.95 -15.81 -12.88
CA PHE A 295 -2.24 -16.36 -14.21
C PHE A 295 -2.93 -17.71 -14.15
N THR A 296 -2.55 -18.60 -13.24
CA THR A 296 -3.23 -19.89 -13.07
C THR A 296 -4.70 -19.70 -12.71
N CYS A 297 -5.01 -18.78 -11.79
CA CYS A 297 -6.39 -18.48 -11.43
C CYS A 297 -7.20 -17.96 -12.63
N TYR A 298 -6.64 -17.02 -13.41
CA TYR A 298 -7.28 -16.54 -14.64
C TYR A 298 -7.43 -17.63 -15.71
N CYS A 299 -6.45 -18.52 -15.83
CA CYS A 299 -6.49 -19.68 -16.72
C CYS A 299 -7.63 -20.63 -16.36
N ILE A 300 -7.81 -20.94 -15.07
CA ILE A 300 -8.89 -21.79 -14.57
C ILE A 300 -10.25 -21.13 -14.83
N ASP A 301 -10.40 -19.86 -14.46
CA ASP A 301 -11.65 -19.11 -14.70
C ASP A 301 -12.04 -19.11 -16.18
N LEU A 302 -11.10 -18.75 -17.07
CA LEU A 302 -11.35 -18.73 -18.51
C LEU A 302 -11.67 -20.12 -19.07
N ALA A 303 -10.91 -21.15 -18.68
CA ALA A 303 -11.13 -22.52 -19.14
C ALA A 303 -12.50 -23.05 -18.70
N VAL A 304 -12.90 -22.80 -17.45
CA VAL A 304 -14.21 -23.21 -16.91
C VAL A 304 -15.33 -22.47 -17.64
N ARG A 305 -15.21 -21.17 -17.89
CA ARG A 305 -16.20 -20.39 -18.66
C ARG A 305 -16.35 -20.91 -20.09
N LEU A 306 -15.24 -21.10 -20.80
CA LEU A 306 -15.27 -21.63 -22.16
C LEU A 306 -15.89 -23.04 -22.20
N TYR A 307 -15.52 -23.90 -21.25
CA TYR A 307 -16.08 -25.25 -21.16
C TYR A 307 -17.58 -25.24 -20.88
N ARG A 308 -18.08 -24.36 -20.00
CA ARG A 308 -19.53 -24.19 -19.79
C ARG A 308 -20.24 -23.75 -21.06
N GLY A 309 -19.67 -22.81 -21.80
CA GLY A 309 -20.20 -22.37 -23.10
C GLY A 309 -20.26 -23.53 -24.09
N HIS A 310 -19.21 -24.34 -24.18
CA HIS A 310 -19.16 -25.54 -25.00
C HIS A 310 -20.22 -26.58 -24.59
N ALA A 311 -20.32 -26.88 -23.29
CA ALA A 311 -21.29 -27.84 -22.75
C ALA A 311 -22.73 -27.37 -22.98
N ALA A 312 -23.02 -26.08 -22.81
CA ALA A 312 -24.32 -25.49 -23.10
C ALA A 312 -24.67 -25.57 -24.59
N ALA A 313 -23.73 -25.26 -25.48
CA ALA A 313 -23.92 -25.39 -26.93
C ALA A 313 -24.17 -26.84 -27.37
N LYS A 314 -23.48 -27.81 -26.75
CA LYS A 314 -23.67 -29.26 -26.99
C LYS A 314 -25.02 -29.78 -26.49
N ALA A 315 -25.59 -29.17 -25.44
CA ALA A 315 -26.86 -29.56 -24.85
C ALA A 315 -28.10 -28.96 -25.56
N GLN A 316 -27.92 -27.92 -26.38
CA GLN A 316 -29.00 -27.37 -27.19
C GLN A 316 -29.32 -28.35 -28.35
N PRO A 317 -30.56 -28.86 -28.47
CA PRO A 317 -30.92 -29.71 -29.60
C PRO A 317 -30.77 -28.91 -30.89
N SER A 318 -30.13 -29.51 -31.90
CA SER A 318 -30.09 -28.96 -33.26
C SER A 318 -31.51 -28.57 -33.68
N ALA A 319 -31.80 -27.27 -33.73
CA ALA A 319 -33.03 -26.77 -34.30
C ALA A 319 -32.99 -27.10 -35.81
N ALA A 320 -33.63 -28.21 -36.16
CA ALA A 320 -33.85 -28.65 -37.54
C ALA A 320 -35.11 -27.99 -38.10
#